data_AF-A0A2P8D8T0-F1
#
_entry.id   AF-A0A2P8D8T0-F1
#
_cell.length_a   1.000
_cell.length_b   1.000
_cell.length_c   1.000
_cell.angle_alpha   90.00
_cell.angle_beta   90.00
_cell.angle_gamma   90.00
#
_symmetry.space_group_name_H-M   'P 1'
#
loop_
_entity.id
_entity.type
_entity.pdbx_description
1 polymer ?
#
loop_
_entity_poly.entity_id
_entity_poly.type
_entity_poly.pdbx_seq_one_letter_code
_entity_poly.pdbx_strand_id
1 'polypeptide(L)' 'MTTHWRILRESGVVCQRVDGRRHYMSLRRADLDAFCPGLLDAVLTAIGPTAAPPDPPGERP' A
#
# COMPACT_ATOMS: atom_id res chain seq x y z
N MET A 1 12.68 -6.79 10.35
CA MET A 1 11.53 -7.12 9.47
C MET A 1 10.28 -7.15 10.32
N THR A 2 9.42 -6.16 10.18
CA THR A 2 8.19 -6.03 10.99
C THR A 2 7.19 -7.08 10.54
N THR A 3 6.67 -7.89 11.48
CA THR A 3 5.76 -9.02 11.23
C THR A 3 4.57 -8.66 10.33
N HIS A 4 4.09 -7.43 10.41
CA HIS A 4 3.02 -6.89 9.55
C HIS A 4 3.27 -7.11 8.05
N TRP A 5 4.50 -6.91 7.56
CA TRP A 5 4.81 -7.06 6.13
C TRP A 5 4.76 -8.51 5.65
N ARG A 6 5.00 -9.47 6.55
CA ARG A 6 4.93 -10.88 6.24
C ARG A 6 3.48 -11.33 6.10
N ILE A 7 2.63 -10.92 7.05
CA ILE A 7 1.19 -11.19 7.05
C ILE A 7 0.52 -10.58 5.80
N LEU A 8 0.85 -9.34 5.47
CA LEU A 8 0.32 -8.68 4.27
C LEU A 8 0.75 -9.37 2.97
N ARG A 9 1.96 -9.96 2.94
CA ARG A 9 2.48 -10.64 1.75
C ARG A 9 1.88 -12.04 1.59
N GLU A 10 1.72 -12.77 2.69
CA GLU A 10 1.11 -14.10 2.71
C GLU A 10 -0.39 -14.06 2.39
N SER A 11 -1.07 -12.97 2.72
CA SER A 11 -2.47 -12.73 2.35
C SER A 11 -2.67 -12.23 0.91
N GLY A 12 -1.61 -12.07 0.11
CA GLY A 12 -1.72 -11.54 -1.27
C GLY A 12 -1.99 -10.04 -1.37
N VAL A 13 -2.03 -9.35 -0.23
CA VAL A 13 -2.43 -7.95 -0.11
C VAL A 13 -1.31 -6.98 -0.49
N VAL A 14 -0.03 -7.39 -0.49
CA VAL A 14 1.07 -6.57 -1.01
C VAL A 14 1.71 -7.20 -2.22
N CYS A 15 1.97 -6.39 -3.23
CA CYS A 15 2.81 -6.72 -4.37
C CYS A 15 4.20 -6.15 -4.19
N GLN A 16 5.21 -6.97 -4.44
CA GLN A 16 6.59 -6.53 -4.45
C GLN A 16 7.08 -6.47 -5.90
N ARG A 17 7.46 -5.29 -6.37
CA ARG A 17 8.10 -5.08 -7.66
C ARG A 17 9.58 -4.77 -7.42
N VAL A 18 10.46 -5.51 -8.07
CA VAL A 18 11.89 -5.23 -8.05
C VAL A 18 12.20 -4.36 -9.25
N ASP A 19 12.74 -3.17 -9.01
CA ASP A 19 13.21 -2.25 -10.04
C ASP A 19 14.72 -2.03 -9.83
N GLY A 20 15.52 -2.72 -10.64
CA GLY A 20 16.97 -2.80 -10.48
C GLY A 20 17.39 -3.31 -9.09
N ARG A 21 17.92 -2.42 -8.26
CA ARG A 21 18.40 -2.72 -6.90
C ARG A 21 17.41 -2.30 -5.80
N ARG A 22 16.25 -1.75 -6.19
CA ARG A 22 15.22 -1.27 -5.26
C ARG A 22 14.05 -2.23 -5.23
N HIS A 23 13.58 -2.52 -4.02
CA HIS A 23 12.39 -3.33 -3.78
C HIS A 23 11.24 -2.39 -3.45
N TYR A 24 10.29 -2.27 -4.37
CA TYR A 24 9.07 -1.51 -4.17
C TYR A 24 7.99 -2.45 -3.66
N MET A 25 7.43 -2.18 -2.48
CA MET A 25 6.22 -2.84 -2.01
C MET A 25 5.04 -1.90 -2.20
N SER A 26 4.00 -2.38 -2.87
CA SER A 26 2.76 -1.66 -3.11
C SER A 26 1.59 -2.46 -2.55
N LEU A 27 0.66 -1.78 -1.90
CA LEU A 27 -0.55 -2.40 -1.35
C LEU A 27 -1.58 -2.63 -2.48
N ARG A 28 -2.04 -3.87 -2.65
CA ARG A 28 -3.21 -4.18 -3.48
C ARG A 28 -4.48 -3.92 -2.67
N ARG A 29 -5.08 -2.76 -2.94
CA ARG A 29 -6.31 -2.30 -2.27
C ARG A 29 -7.47 -3.27 -2.44
N ALA A 30 -7.65 -3.81 -3.65
CA ALA A 30 -8.76 -4.73 -3.98
C ALA A 30 -8.65 -6.08 -3.25
N ASP A 31 -7.46 -6.68 -3.18
CA ASP A 31 -7.22 -7.89 -2.39
C ASP A 31 -7.44 -7.62 -0.90
N LEU A 32 -6.91 -6.49 -0.37
CA LEU A 32 -7.12 -6.15 1.04
C LEU A 32 -8.60 -6.05 1.39
N ASP A 33 -9.39 -5.42 0.52
CA ASP A 33 -10.82 -5.24 0.73
C ASP A 33 -11.60 -6.57 0.63
N ALA A 34 -11.17 -7.49 -0.25
CA ALA A 34 -11.76 -8.81 -0.37
C ALA A 34 -11.49 -9.71 0.86
N PHE A 35 -10.29 -9.62 1.46
CA PHE A 35 -9.93 -10.39 2.65
C PHE A 35 -10.41 -9.74 3.96
N CYS A 36 -10.40 -8.42 4.03
CA CYS A 36 -10.76 -7.61 5.20
C CYS A 36 -11.60 -6.39 4.75
N PRO A 37 -12.88 -6.60 4.41
CA PRO A 37 -13.75 -5.53 3.95
C PRO A 37 -13.86 -4.43 5.01
N GLY A 38 -13.62 -3.19 4.60
CA GLY A 38 -13.74 -2.01 5.46
C GLY A 38 -12.59 -1.75 6.44
N LEU A 39 -11.57 -2.63 6.54
CA LEU A 39 -10.41 -2.37 7.40
C LEU A 39 -9.63 -1.13 6.94
N LEU A 40 -9.43 -1.01 5.63
CA LEU A 40 -8.67 0.08 5.03
C LEU A 40 -9.39 1.42 5.25
N ASP A 41 -10.72 1.43 5.14
CA ASP A 41 -11.55 2.59 5.39
C ASP A 41 -11.53 3.01 6.88
N ALA A 42 -11.63 2.04 7.79
CA ALA A 42 -11.51 2.27 9.23
C ALA A 42 -10.12 2.84 9.60
N VAL A 43 -9.05 2.31 9.01
CA VAL A 43 -7.68 2.78 9.23
C VAL A 43 -7.46 4.18 8.65
N LEU A 44 -7.94 4.47 7.44
CA LEU A 44 -7.84 5.81 6.85
C LEU A 44 -8.63 6.85 7.65
N THR A 45 -9.80 6.47 8.15
CA THR A 45 -10.61 7.32 9.04
C THR A 45 -9.88 7.56 10.36
N ALA A 46 -9.22 6.54 10.93
CA ALA A 46 -8.49 6.65 12.19
C ALA A 46 -7.19 7.48 12.08
N ILE A 47 -6.48 7.41 10.96
CA ILE A 47 -5.24 8.17 10.74
C ILE A 47 -5.55 9.62 10.35
N GLY A 48 -6.77 9.88 9.86
CA GLY A 48 -7.14 11.16 9.26
C GLY A 48 -6.46 11.35 7.90
N PRO A 49 -6.98 12.26 7.05
CA PRO A 49 -6.32 12.56 5.79
C PRO A 49 -4.92 13.11 6.07
N THR A 50 -3.88 12.29 5.87
CA THR A 50 -2.56 12.80 5.53
C THR A 50 -2.77 13.62 4.29
N ALA A 51 -2.69 14.95 4.41
CA ALA A 51 -2.74 15.85 3.28
C ALA A 51 -1.70 15.35 2.27
N ALA A 52 -2.19 14.81 1.15
CA ALA A 52 -1.33 14.35 0.07
C ALA A 52 -0.43 15.53 -0.33
N PRO A 53 0.90 15.37 -0.34
CA PRO A 53 1.76 16.40 -0.91
C PRO A 53 1.30 16.65 -2.36
N PRO A 54 1.19 17.92 -2.79
CA PRO A 54 0.78 18.23 -4.15
C PRO A 54 1.73 17.53 -5.12
N ASP A 55 1.13 16.78 -6.04
CA ASP A 55 1.79 16.08 -7.14
C ASP A 55 2.84 17.00 -7.81
N PRO A 56 4.13 16.60 -7.92
CA PRO A 56 5.08 17.36 -8.72
C PRO A 56 4.64 17.28 -10.19
N PRO A 57 4.44 18.42 -10.88
CA PRO A 57 4.01 18.39 -12.26
C PRO A 57 5.13 17.85 -13.15
N GLY A 58 4.88 16.70 -13.76
CA GLY A 58 5.46 16.31 -15.04
C GLY A 58 6.93 15.92 -15.05
N GLU A 59 7.21 14.64 -14.85
CA GLU A 59 8.34 14.01 -15.54
C GLU A 59 7.81 12.79 -16.30
N ARG A 60 7.52 13.01 -17.58
CA ARG A 60 7.30 11.98 -18.59
C ARG A 60 8.32 12.19 -19.72
N PRO A 61 8.71 11.08 -20.38
CA PRO A 61 10.05 10.83 -20.94
C PRO A 61 10.42 11.67 -22.16
#